data_AF-A0AAE5QBJ1-F1
#
_entry.id   AF-A0AAE5QBJ1-F1
#
_cell.length_a   1.000
_cell.length_b   1.000
_cell.length_c   1.000
_cell.angle_alpha   90.00
_cell.angle_beta   90.00
_cell.angle_gamma   90.00
#
_symmetry.space_group_name_H-M   'P 1'
#
loop_
_entity.id
_entity.type
_entity.pdbx_description
1 polymer ?
#
loop_
_entity_poly.entity_id
_entity_poly.type
_entity_poly.pdbx_seq_one_letter_code
_entity_poly.pdbx_strand_id
1 'polypeptide(L)'
;MHHKILILFLFLITGSASAQLSDLARIDFTFIPNKNSDVEYTRSRVLINAPIPLKGDGKYLFLGFDYSNIHLRFKDEELPFDRNQLNDFRILDFTIGYTQPLKNDWRLGVRFQPGISTNHTARNLTVDDIVFSGDLVFIKKYEDDYKPSRLILGLSYSQNRGYLFPLPFISYYKKFSADWSYNLGIPKTNLQYHISDKHRMKLFAQLDGFTSNVQNGALVNDTDVAELINMSLINGGLQYEYHFTNHFQLDLRAAYNFSLSNKLKDGDNNTIFTIDNDSRSYLRAVLKFKI
;
A
#
# COMPACT_ATOMS: atom_id res chain seq x y z
N MET A 1 29.32 26.50 -1.88
CA MET A 1 29.49 25.31 -2.75
C MET A 1 28.42 24.22 -2.56
N HIS A 2 27.39 24.41 -1.72
CA HIS A 2 26.40 23.35 -1.41
C HIS A 2 25.09 23.39 -2.21
N HIS A 3 24.87 24.39 -3.08
CA HIS A 3 23.62 24.51 -3.85
C HIS A 3 23.72 23.99 -5.29
N LYS A 4 24.92 23.61 -5.76
CA LYS A 4 25.14 23.10 -7.13
C LYS A 4 24.97 21.58 -7.24
N ILE A 5 25.04 20.84 -6.13
CA ILE A 5 24.87 19.37 -6.11
C ILE A 5 23.38 18.98 -6.18
N LEU A 6 22.48 19.82 -5.67
CA LEU A 6 21.04 19.55 -5.71
C LEU A 6 20.45 19.66 -7.13
N ILE A 7 21.07 20.45 -8.01
CA ILE A 7 20.62 20.66 -9.39
C ILE A 7 21.07 19.52 -10.33
N LEU A 8 22.13 18.78 -9.97
CA LEU A 8 22.63 17.67 -10.78
C LEU A 8 21.71 16.42 -10.68
N PHE A 9 20.93 16.30 -9.61
CA PHE A 9 19.95 15.22 -9.46
C PHE A 9 18.66 15.44 -10.28
N LEU A 10 18.42 16.64 -10.80
CA LEU A 10 17.19 16.97 -11.54
C LEU A 10 17.29 16.74 -13.07
N PHE A 11 18.47 16.43 -13.62
CA PHE A 11 18.69 16.43 -15.07
C PHE A 11 18.90 15.06 -15.74
N LEU A 12 18.70 13.95 -15.03
CA LEU A 12 18.94 12.59 -15.57
C LEU A 12 17.68 11.79 -15.96
N ILE A 13 16.51 12.43 -16.09
CA ILE A 13 15.27 11.74 -16.48
C ILE A 13 14.77 12.25 -17.84
N THR A 14 15.54 11.97 -18.90
CA THR A 14 15.06 12.09 -20.28
C THR A 14 15.23 10.75 -21.00
N GLY A 15 14.44 9.77 -20.54
CA GLY A 15 14.25 8.51 -21.24
C GLY A 15 12.76 8.20 -21.21
N SER A 16 12.11 8.25 -22.37
CA SER A 16 10.70 7.89 -22.56
C SER A 16 10.51 6.39 -22.33
N ALA A 17 10.47 5.98 -21.06
CA ALA A 17 10.19 4.62 -20.66
C ALA A 17 8.77 4.57 -20.07
N SER A 18 7.81 4.13 -20.88
CA SER A 18 6.44 3.82 -20.48
C SER A 18 6.38 2.61 -19.53
N ALA A 19 6.90 2.77 -18.31
CA ALA A 19 6.95 1.77 -17.25
C ALA A 19 6.13 2.23 -16.03
N GLN A 20 4.82 2.41 -16.20
CA GLN A 20 3.88 2.67 -15.10
C GLN A 20 3.62 1.42 -14.24
N LEU A 21 4.58 1.01 -13.41
CA LEU A 21 4.38 -0.06 -12.43
C LEU A 21 4.88 0.23 -11.01
N SER A 22 5.67 1.28 -10.78
CA SER A 22 6.03 1.72 -9.43
C SER A 22 6.13 3.23 -9.33
N ASP A 23 5.58 3.79 -8.25
CA ASP A 23 5.86 5.17 -7.88
C ASP A 23 7.33 5.25 -7.45
N LEU A 24 8.05 6.27 -7.92
CA LEU A 24 9.41 6.57 -7.48
C LEU A 24 9.42 7.15 -6.08
N ALA A 25 8.47 8.02 -5.79
CA ALA A 25 8.31 8.59 -4.47
C ALA A 25 6.83 8.72 -4.16
N ARG A 26 6.46 8.44 -2.92
CA ARG A 26 5.08 8.55 -2.44
C ARG A 26 5.08 9.02 -1.00
N ILE A 27 4.22 9.98 -0.70
CA ILE A 27 3.80 10.34 0.65
C ILE A 27 2.30 10.06 0.74
N ASP A 28 1.89 9.33 1.76
CA ASP A 28 0.54 8.79 1.88
C ASP A 28 0.05 8.97 3.32
N PHE A 29 -1.10 9.61 3.46
CA PHE A 29 -1.76 9.82 4.74
C PHE A 29 -3.14 9.16 4.69
N THR A 30 -3.42 8.25 5.61
CA THR A 30 -4.71 7.58 5.76
C THR A 30 -5.29 7.89 7.14
N PHE A 31 -6.60 8.14 7.19
CA PHE A 31 -7.34 8.44 8.41
C PHE A 31 -8.68 7.72 8.42
N ILE A 32 -8.95 7.01 9.51
CA ILE A 32 -10.24 6.37 9.80
C ILE A 32 -10.68 6.90 11.18
N PRO A 33 -11.69 7.79 11.22
CA PRO A 33 -12.14 8.39 12.47
C PRO A 33 -12.82 7.33 13.35
N ASN A 34 -12.87 7.55 14.65
CA ASN A 34 -13.49 6.62 15.62
C ASN A 34 -15.01 6.84 15.84
N LYS A 35 -15.74 7.41 14.86
CA LYS A 35 -17.20 7.62 15.03
C LYS A 35 -17.87 6.25 15.15
N ASN A 36 -18.49 5.99 16.32
CA ASN A 36 -19.05 4.70 16.73
C ASN A 36 -18.05 3.54 16.84
N SER A 37 -16.75 3.83 16.97
CA SER A 37 -15.71 2.81 17.20
C SER A 37 -14.90 3.10 18.45
N ASP A 38 -14.26 2.06 18.96
CA ASP A 38 -13.33 2.16 20.08
C ASP A 38 -11.96 2.65 19.65
N VAL A 39 -11.64 2.63 18.35
CA VAL A 39 -10.31 2.99 17.85
C VAL A 39 -10.36 3.91 16.64
N GLU A 40 -9.54 4.95 16.70
CA GLU A 40 -9.16 5.81 15.57
C GLU A 40 -7.87 5.28 14.94
N TYR A 41 -7.78 5.29 13.62
CA TYR A 41 -6.57 4.89 12.91
C TYR A 41 -6.03 6.03 12.06
N THR A 42 -4.74 6.29 12.21
CA THR A 42 -3.96 7.14 11.30
C THR A 42 -2.74 6.39 10.79
N ARG A 43 -2.37 6.63 9.53
CA ARG A 43 -1.11 6.14 8.96
C ARG A 43 -0.47 7.23 8.13
N SER A 44 0.81 7.48 8.41
CA SER A 44 1.71 8.24 7.56
C SER A 44 2.70 7.30 6.92
N ARG A 45 2.83 7.33 5.60
CA ARG A 45 3.73 6.44 4.85
C ARG A 45 4.56 7.22 3.85
N VAL A 46 5.84 6.87 3.77
CA VAL A 46 6.79 7.39 2.79
C VAL A 46 7.40 6.22 2.05
N LEU A 47 7.38 6.26 0.73
CA LEU A 47 8.02 5.26 -0.12
C LEU A 47 8.93 5.95 -1.12
N ILE A 48 10.12 5.39 -1.34
CA ILE A 48 11.10 5.83 -2.32
C ILE A 48 11.65 4.61 -3.05
N ASN A 49 11.64 4.62 -4.37
CA ASN A 49 12.19 3.58 -5.24
C ASN A 49 13.13 4.20 -6.28
N ALA A 50 14.22 3.52 -6.57
CA ALA A 50 15.18 3.84 -7.61
C ALA A 50 15.23 2.71 -8.65
N PRO A 51 14.84 2.97 -9.91
CA PRO A 51 15.02 2.04 -11.01
C PRO A 51 16.45 2.08 -11.52
N ILE A 52 17.10 0.93 -11.52
CA ILE A 52 18.45 0.71 -12.01
C ILE A 52 18.33 -0.13 -13.30
N PRO A 53 18.65 0.43 -14.48
CA PRO A 53 18.65 -0.34 -15.72
C PRO A 53 19.71 -1.45 -15.64
N LEU A 54 19.35 -2.64 -16.10
CA LEU A 54 20.26 -3.79 -16.17
C LEU A 54 20.71 -4.03 -17.61
N LYS A 55 21.75 -4.87 -17.78
CA LYS A 55 22.15 -5.31 -19.12
C LYS A 55 21.03 -6.11 -19.78
N GLY A 56 20.67 -5.71 -21.01
CA GLY A 56 19.61 -6.30 -21.81
C GLY A 56 18.34 -5.42 -21.81
N ASP A 57 17.71 -5.35 -22.97
CA ASP A 57 16.67 -4.34 -23.24
C ASP A 57 15.47 -4.46 -22.30
N GLY A 58 15.09 -3.31 -21.72
CA GLY A 58 13.89 -3.16 -20.91
C GLY A 58 13.91 -3.90 -19.56
N LYS A 59 15.08 -4.35 -19.08
CA LYS A 59 15.26 -4.97 -17.76
C LYS A 59 15.63 -3.95 -16.70
N TYR A 60 14.97 -4.01 -15.55
CA TYR A 60 15.23 -3.09 -14.44
C TYR A 60 15.25 -3.82 -13.10
N LEU A 61 16.18 -3.39 -12.24
CA LEU A 61 16.18 -3.65 -10.82
C LEU A 61 15.58 -2.42 -10.12
N PHE A 62 14.69 -2.60 -9.16
CA PHE A 62 14.16 -1.54 -8.33
C PHE A 62 14.68 -1.74 -6.92
N LEU A 63 15.35 -0.73 -6.38
CA LEU A 63 15.76 -0.70 -4.98
C LEU A 63 15.05 0.44 -4.27
N GLY A 64 14.54 0.22 -3.07
CA GLY A 64 13.78 1.24 -2.39
C GLY A 64 13.53 0.98 -0.91
N PHE A 65 12.85 1.94 -0.29
CA PHE A 65 12.42 1.89 1.10
C PHE A 65 10.96 2.27 1.18
N ASP A 66 10.26 1.68 2.13
CA ASP A 66 8.86 1.95 2.42
C ASP A 66 8.68 1.98 3.93
N TYR A 67 8.45 3.17 4.46
CA TYR A 67 8.29 3.42 5.88
C TYR A 67 6.84 3.80 6.17
N SER A 68 6.24 3.17 7.18
CA SER A 68 4.93 3.51 7.70
C SER A 68 4.99 3.75 9.19
N ASN A 69 4.43 4.86 9.63
CA ASN A 69 4.12 5.15 11.03
C ASN A 69 2.60 5.11 11.18
N ILE A 70 2.12 4.28 12.10
CA ILE A 70 0.71 3.97 12.32
C ILE A 70 0.37 4.31 13.76
N HIS A 71 -0.67 5.10 13.97
CA HIS A 71 -1.19 5.41 15.29
C HIS A 71 -2.60 4.86 15.43
N LEU A 72 -2.82 4.12 16.51
CA LEU A 72 -4.13 3.70 16.99
C LEU A 72 -4.45 4.50 18.25
N ARG A 73 -5.57 5.21 18.24
CA ARG A 73 -6.05 5.93 19.43
C ARG A 73 -7.32 5.26 19.91
N PHE A 74 -7.20 4.51 20.99
CA PHE A 74 -8.34 3.87 21.63
C PHE A 74 -9.10 4.88 22.49
N LYS A 75 -10.43 4.83 22.47
CA LYS A 75 -11.27 5.58 23.42
C LYS A 75 -11.03 5.02 24.83
N ASP A 76 -10.94 5.92 25.80
CA ASP A 76 -10.91 5.56 27.21
C ASP A 76 -12.27 5.02 27.62
N GLU A 77 -12.40 3.69 27.67
CA GLU A 77 -13.30 2.92 28.55
C GLU A 77 -12.97 1.41 28.41
N GLU A 78 -12.65 0.75 29.53
CA GLU A 78 -12.70 -0.72 29.77
C GLU A 78 -12.03 -1.70 28.80
N LEU A 79 -10.96 -1.33 28.07
CA LEU A 79 -10.17 -2.35 27.33
C LEU A 79 -9.33 -3.21 28.29
N PRO A 80 -9.33 -4.55 28.16
CA PRO A 80 -8.68 -5.47 29.10
C PRO A 80 -7.16 -5.61 28.89
N PHE A 81 -6.50 -4.57 28.36
CA PHE A 81 -5.07 -4.60 27.99
C PHE A 81 -4.40 -3.22 28.07
N ASP A 82 -3.07 -3.20 28.23
CA ASP A 82 -2.28 -1.96 28.19
C ASP A 82 -2.18 -1.41 26.75
N ARG A 83 -2.82 -0.27 26.53
CA ARG A 83 -2.85 0.43 25.23
C ARG A 83 -1.49 0.94 24.79
N ASN A 84 -0.56 1.20 25.70
CA ASN A 84 0.75 1.77 25.35
C ASN A 84 1.54 0.88 24.38
N GLN A 85 1.32 -0.44 24.45
CA GLN A 85 1.94 -1.40 23.55
C GLN A 85 1.29 -1.44 22.15
N LEU A 86 0.09 -0.87 22.01
CA LEU A 86 -0.74 -0.94 20.81
C LEU A 86 -1.06 0.42 20.18
N ASN A 87 -0.59 1.54 20.75
CA ASN A 87 -0.90 2.87 20.26
C ASN A 87 -0.11 3.26 19.00
N ASP A 88 1.09 2.73 18.85
CA ASP A 88 2.07 3.27 17.91
C ASP A 88 2.88 2.14 17.28
N PHE A 89 2.86 2.04 15.95
CA PHE A 89 3.58 1.05 15.18
C PHE A 89 4.43 1.67 14.09
N ARG A 90 5.56 1.02 13.81
CA ARG A 90 6.52 1.42 12.79
C ARG A 90 6.85 0.21 11.93
N ILE A 91 6.72 0.39 10.63
CA ILE A 91 7.03 -0.64 9.63
C ILE A 91 8.04 -0.05 8.67
N LEU A 92 9.17 -0.74 8.48
CA LEU A 92 10.19 -0.38 7.52
C LEU A 92 10.45 -1.57 6.60
N ASP A 93 10.10 -1.44 5.33
CA ASP A 93 10.32 -2.46 4.31
C ASP A 93 11.39 -1.99 3.31
N PHE A 94 12.32 -2.89 2.95
CA PHE A 94 13.32 -2.67 1.91
C PHE A 94 12.80 -3.28 0.61
N THR A 95 12.63 -2.49 -0.44
CA THR A 95 12.10 -2.99 -1.71
C THR A 95 13.21 -3.50 -2.62
N ILE A 96 13.10 -4.75 -3.04
CA ILE A 96 13.94 -5.36 -4.10
C ILE A 96 12.99 -5.87 -5.19
N GLY A 97 12.91 -5.13 -6.30
CA GLY A 97 12.06 -5.47 -7.43
C GLY A 97 12.88 -5.83 -8.67
N TYR A 98 12.39 -6.75 -9.49
CA TYR A 98 12.97 -7.07 -10.79
C TYR A 98 11.87 -7.11 -11.84
N THR A 99 12.13 -6.55 -13.02
CA THR A 99 11.25 -6.68 -14.16
C THR A 99 12.02 -6.97 -15.43
N GLN A 100 11.43 -7.80 -16.29
CA GLN A 100 11.95 -8.08 -17.62
C GLN A 100 10.82 -8.28 -18.63
N PRO A 101 11.00 -7.86 -19.89
CA PRO A 101 10.11 -8.27 -20.98
C PRO A 101 10.24 -9.79 -21.20
N LEU A 102 9.13 -10.38 -21.65
CA LEU A 102 8.98 -11.78 -22.07
C LEU A 102 8.45 -11.79 -23.52
N LYS A 103 8.27 -12.99 -24.10
CA LYS A 103 7.67 -13.16 -25.43
C LYS A 103 6.21 -12.68 -25.45
N ASN A 104 5.70 -12.28 -26.62
CA ASN A 104 4.30 -11.91 -26.87
C ASN A 104 3.80 -10.75 -25.97
N ASP A 105 4.62 -9.71 -25.82
CA ASP A 105 4.33 -8.47 -25.08
C ASP A 105 3.98 -8.67 -23.60
N TRP A 106 4.37 -9.82 -23.06
CA TRP A 106 4.35 -10.08 -21.63
C TRP A 106 5.56 -9.44 -20.96
N ARG A 107 5.40 -9.09 -19.70
CA ARG A 107 6.46 -8.61 -18.82
C ARG A 107 6.33 -9.28 -17.46
N LEU A 108 7.43 -9.82 -16.98
CA LEU A 108 7.54 -10.32 -15.62
C LEU A 108 7.79 -9.15 -14.67
N GLY A 109 7.13 -9.17 -13.51
CA GLY A 109 7.45 -8.36 -12.35
C GLY A 109 7.58 -9.25 -11.12
N VAL A 110 8.70 -9.17 -10.44
CA VAL A 110 8.95 -9.81 -9.14
C VAL A 110 9.27 -8.72 -8.15
N ARG A 111 8.70 -8.79 -6.95
CA ARG A 111 9.09 -7.92 -5.83
C ARG A 111 9.26 -8.76 -4.59
N PHE A 112 10.32 -8.49 -3.84
CA PHE A 112 10.56 -9.01 -2.52
C PHE A 112 10.82 -7.83 -1.58
N GLN A 113 10.20 -7.86 -0.41
CA GLN A 113 10.35 -6.83 0.59
C GLN A 113 10.57 -7.47 1.97
N PRO A 114 11.83 -7.69 2.39
CA PRO A 114 12.12 -7.90 3.79
C PRO A 114 11.91 -6.59 4.54
N GLY A 115 11.41 -6.68 5.76
CA GLY A 115 11.12 -5.53 6.57
C GLY A 115 11.18 -5.82 8.06
N ILE A 116 10.97 -4.77 8.83
CA ILE A 116 10.95 -4.77 10.28
C ILE A 116 9.65 -4.13 10.72
N SER A 117 8.91 -4.79 11.60
CA SER A 117 7.65 -4.31 12.16
C SER A 117 7.78 -4.24 13.69
N THR A 118 7.64 -3.04 14.26
CA THR A 118 7.77 -2.83 15.70
C THR A 118 6.68 -1.92 16.24
N ASN A 119 6.53 -1.90 17.58
CA ASN A 119 5.71 -0.94 18.31
C ASN A 119 6.59 0.07 19.07
N HIS A 120 5.98 1.10 19.66
CA HIS A 120 6.72 2.16 20.38
C HIS A 120 7.45 1.68 21.64
N THR A 121 6.99 0.59 22.27
CA THR A 121 7.65 0.01 23.45
C THR A 121 8.91 -0.78 23.12
N ALA A 122 9.26 -0.88 21.84
CA ALA A 122 10.43 -1.61 21.37
C ALA A 122 11.75 -1.05 21.91
N ARG A 123 12.58 -1.91 22.50
CA ARG A 123 13.90 -1.53 23.04
C ARG A 123 15.06 -2.06 22.22
N ASN A 124 14.95 -3.28 21.71
CA ASN A 124 15.95 -3.96 20.89
C ASN A 124 15.25 -4.62 19.71
N LEU A 125 15.91 -4.75 18.56
CA LEU A 125 15.34 -5.51 17.44
C LEU A 125 15.55 -7.01 17.65
N THR A 126 14.50 -7.82 17.49
CA THR A 126 14.53 -9.27 17.55
C THR A 126 14.21 -9.89 16.19
N VAL A 127 14.46 -11.19 16.04
CA VAL A 127 14.12 -11.92 14.81
C VAL A 127 12.61 -11.93 14.57
N ASP A 128 11.81 -11.92 15.64
CA ASP A 128 10.35 -11.91 15.58
C ASP A 128 9.79 -10.59 15.03
N ASP A 129 10.59 -9.51 14.96
CA ASP A 129 10.18 -8.26 14.31
C ASP A 129 10.32 -8.32 12.78
N ILE A 130 10.98 -9.35 12.25
CA ILE A 130 11.25 -9.47 10.81
C ILE A 130 9.96 -9.89 10.11
N VAL A 131 9.62 -9.14 9.06
CA VAL A 131 8.45 -9.38 8.22
C VAL A 131 8.85 -9.47 6.76
N PHE A 132 8.07 -10.21 5.98
CA PHE A 132 8.32 -10.41 4.56
C PHE A 132 7.07 -10.16 3.72
N SER A 133 7.29 -9.54 2.58
CA SER A 133 6.29 -9.40 1.51
C SER A 133 6.88 -9.80 0.17
N GLY A 134 6.05 -10.30 -0.73
CA GLY A 134 6.46 -10.71 -2.06
C GLY A 134 5.33 -10.61 -3.06
N ASP A 135 5.69 -10.27 -4.30
CA ASP A 135 4.76 -10.24 -5.43
C ASP A 135 5.39 -10.90 -6.63
N LEU A 136 4.58 -11.68 -7.34
CA LEU A 136 4.91 -12.26 -8.63
C LEU A 136 3.77 -11.91 -9.59
N VAL A 137 4.06 -11.11 -10.61
CA VAL A 137 3.06 -10.66 -11.58
C VAL A 137 3.56 -10.80 -13.01
N PHE A 138 2.62 -11.11 -13.90
CA PHE A 138 2.78 -11.09 -15.34
C PHE A 138 1.88 -9.99 -15.90
N ILE A 139 2.47 -9.07 -16.64
CA ILE A 139 1.79 -7.93 -17.24
C ILE A 139 1.76 -8.12 -18.75
N LYS A 140 0.57 -8.15 -19.34
CA LYS A 140 0.38 -8.07 -20.78
C LYS A 140 -0.20 -6.70 -21.14
N LYS A 141 0.48 -6.00 -22.04
CA LYS A 141 -0.09 -4.80 -22.68
C LYS A 141 -0.70 -5.22 -24.00
N TYR A 142 -1.83 -4.62 -24.34
CA TYR A 142 -2.40 -4.73 -25.67
C TYR A 142 -2.23 -3.39 -26.35
N GLU A 143 -1.55 -3.38 -27.49
CA GLU A 143 -1.36 -2.19 -28.30
C GLU A 143 -2.66 -1.89 -29.04
N ASP A 144 -3.34 -0.84 -28.57
CA ASP A 144 -4.43 -0.19 -29.26
C ASP A 144 -4.26 1.30 -28.96
N ASP A 145 -3.83 2.05 -29.98
CA ASP A 145 -3.52 3.48 -29.88
C ASP A 145 -4.69 4.31 -29.36
N TYR A 146 -5.92 3.82 -29.58
CA TYR A 146 -7.15 4.52 -29.20
C TYR A 146 -7.79 3.96 -27.92
N LYS A 147 -7.60 2.67 -27.63
CA LYS A 147 -8.20 1.98 -26.47
C LYS A 147 -7.17 1.14 -25.72
N PRO A 148 -6.17 1.79 -25.09
CA PRO A 148 -5.12 1.07 -24.37
C PRO A 148 -5.73 0.15 -23.32
N SER A 149 -5.27 -1.10 -23.32
CA SER A 149 -5.66 -2.07 -22.31
C SER A 149 -4.47 -2.85 -21.77
N ARG A 150 -4.61 -3.32 -20.54
CA ARG A 150 -3.55 -3.98 -19.80
C ARG A 150 -4.16 -5.05 -18.91
N LEU A 151 -3.58 -6.24 -18.97
CA LEU A 151 -3.89 -7.34 -18.07
C LEU A 151 -2.70 -7.58 -17.14
N ILE A 152 -2.96 -7.68 -15.85
CA ILE A 152 -1.99 -8.11 -14.83
C ILE A 152 -2.57 -9.34 -14.15
N LEU A 153 -1.78 -10.41 -14.09
CA LEU A 153 -2.09 -11.66 -13.41
C LEU A 153 -0.94 -12.02 -12.47
N GLY A 154 -1.24 -12.46 -11.26
CA GLY A 154 -0.20 -12.80 -10.31
C GLY A 154 -0.69 -13.11 -8.92
N LEU A 155 0.26 -13.14 -8.00
CA LEU A 155 0.05 -13.37 -6.58
C LEU A 155 0.81 -12.31 -5.78
N SER A 156 0.21 -11.89 -4.67
CA SER A 156 0.75 -10.90 -3.74
C SER A 156 0.59 -11.44 -2.33
N TYR A 157 1.69 -11.58 -1.60
CA TYR A 157 1.69 -11.89 -0.19
C TYR A 157 2.36 -10.74 0.56
N SER A 158 1.77 -10.31 1.67
CA SER A 158 2.36 -9.27 2.50
C SER A 158 1.92 -9.45 3.93
N GLN A 159 2.87 -9.68 4.82
CA GLN A 159 2.56 -9.78 6.25
C GLN A 159 1.94 -8.48 6.77
N ASN A 160 2.35 -7.32 6.23
CA ASN A 160 2.00 -5.99 6.74
C ASN A 160 0.73 -5.36 6.12
N ARG A 161 -0.08 -6.11 5.36
CA ARG A 161 -1.24 -5.55 4.61
C ARG A 161 -2.62 -5.97 5.15
N GLY A 162 -2.69 -6.50 6.37
CA GLY A 162 -3.97 -6.87 6.96
C GLY A 162 -4.54 -8.21 6.48
N TYR A 163 -4.00 -8.80 5.42
CA TYR A 163 -4.41 -10.10 4.89
C TYR A 163 -3.21 -11.06 4.92
N LEU A 164 -3.14 -11.89 5.96
CA LEU A 164 -2.04 -12.82 6.23
C LEU A 164 -2.08 -14.10 5.38
N PHE A 165 -2.56 -14.01 4.15
CA PHE A 165 -2.59 -15.10 3.19
C PHE A 165 -2.32 -14.56 1.78
N PRO A 166 -1.76 -15.37 0.85
CA PRO A 166 -1.51 -14.93 -0.51
C PRO A 166 -2.81 -14.50 -1.20
N LEU A 167 -2.83 -13.27 -1.71
CA LEU A 167 -3.94 -12.71 -2.47
C LEU A 167 -3.68 -12.83 -3.97
N PRO A 168 -4.71 -13.14 -4.78
CA PRO A 168 -4.62 -12.98 -6.23
C PRO A 168 -4.40 -11.50 -6.57
N PHE A 169 -3.46 -11.26 -7.49
CA PHE A 169 -3.27 -9.97 -8.12
C PHE A 169 -3.83 -10.04 -9.54
N ILE A 170 -5.06 -9.59 -9.71
CA ILE A 170 -5.74 -9.59 -11.01
C ILE A 170 -6.15 -8.15 -11.31
N SER A 171 -5.75 -7.63 -12.46
CA SER A 171 -6.07 -6.27 -12.85
C SER A 171 -6.24 -6.20 -14.37
N TYR A 172 -7.49 -6.04 -14.82
CA TYR A 172 -7.78 -5.75 -16.22
C TYR A 172 -8.19 -4.29 -16.37
N TYR A 173 -7.27 -3.49 -16.91
CA TYR A 173 -7.50 -2.09 -17.26
C TYR A 173 -7.89 -1.95 -18.72
N LYS A 174 -8.90 -1.13 -19.01
CA LYS A 174 -9.27 -0.75 -20.37
C LYS A 174 -9.79 0.69 -20.41
N LYS A 175 -9.27 1.48 -21.34
CA LYS A 175 -9.89 2.74 -21.77
C LYS A 175 -10.85 2.45 -22.92
N PHE A 176 -12.15 2.56 -22.67
CA PHE A 176 -13.18 2.15 -23.65
C PHE A 176 -13.81 3.34 -24.40
N SER A 177 -13.62 4.56 -23.90
CA SER A 177 -13.92 5.81 -24.59
C SER A 177 -12.86 6.88 -24.25
N ALA A 178 -12.93 8.05 -24.88
CA ALA A 178 -12.03 9.17 -24.59
C ALA A 178 -12.07 9.56 -23.10
N ASP A 179 -13.26 9.55 -22.52
CA ASP A 179 -13.50 10.04 -21.16
C ASP A 179 -13.59 8.94 -20.12
N TRP A 180 -13.76 7.67 -20.51
CA TRP A 180 -13.95 6.58 -19.56
C TRP A 180 -12.95 5.44 -19.67
N SER A 181 -12.51 4.98 -18.51
CA SER A 181 -11.75 3.74 -18.35
C SER A 181 -12.23 2.99 -17.12
N TYR A 182 -11.96 1.70 -17.06
CA TYR A 182 -12.15 0.91 -15.85
C TYR A 182 -10.92 0.06 -15.56
N ASN A 183 -10.80 -0.37 -14.32
CA ASN A 183 -9.91 -1.42 -13.88
C ASN A 183 -10.71 -2.45 -13.07
N LEU A 184 -10.77 -3.69 -13.51
CA LEU A 184 -11.48 -4.77 -12.82
C LEU A 184 -10.51 -5.77 -12.20
N GLY A 185 -10.74 -6.15 -10.95
CA GLY A 185 -10.03 -7.20 -10.25
C GLY A 185 -9.64 -6.88 -8.80
N ILE A 186 -8.69 -7.64 -8.27
CA ILE A 186 -8.27 -7.66 -6.86
C ILE A 186 -6.78 -7.28 -6.80
N PRO A 187 -6.34 -6.43 -5.84
CA PRO A 187 -7.09 -5.95 -4.67
C PRO A 187 -7.94 -4.70 -4.91
N LYS A 188 -7.93 -4.11 -6.12
CA LYS A 188 -8.65 -2.85 -6.37
C LYS A 188 -9.35 -2.84 -7.73
N THR A 189 -10.63 -2.51 -7.68
CA THR A 189 -11.47 -2.23 -8.84
C THR A 189 -11.83 -0.74 -8.88
N ASN A 190 -11.95 -0.16 -10.08
CA ASN A 190 -12.48 1.18 -10.25
C ASN A 190 -13.10 1.42 -11.62
N LEU A 191 -14.04 2.37 -11.66
CA LEU A 191 -14.51 3.07 -12.85
C LEU A 191 -13.98 4.50 -12.79
N GLN A 192 -13.32 4.95 -13.84
CA GLN A 192 -12.64 6.23 -13.91
C GLN A 192 -13.20 7.09 -15.03
N TYR A 193 -13.60 8.31 -14.68
CA TYR A 193 -13.97 9.39 -15.58
C TYR A 193 -12.82 10.41 -15.69
N HIS A 194 -12.46 10.77 -16.91
CA HIS A 194 -11.45 11.76 -17.24
C HIS A 194 -12.15 13.08 -17.52
N ILE A 195 -12.12 13.98 -16.53
CA ILE A 195 -12.71 15.32 -16.66
C ILE A 195 -11.86 16.17 -17.62
N SER A 196 -10.54 15.97 -17.57
CA SER A 196 -9.56 16.53 -18.50
C SER A 196 -8.25 15.75 -18.38
N ASP A 197 -7.21 16.21 -19.07
CA ASP A 197 -5.86 15.64 -18.95
C ASP A 197 -5.31 15.72 -17.52
N LYS A 198 -5.70 16.74 -16.75
CA LYS A 198 -5.22 16.96 -15.37
C LYS A 198 -6.13 16.36 -14.30
N HIS A 199 -7.42 16.25 -14.58
CA HIS A 199 -8.44 15.96 -13.57
C HIS A 199 -9.13 14.62 -13.86
N ARG A 200 -9.13 13.72 -12.87
CA ARG A 200 -9.81 12.42 -12.98
C ARG A 200 -10.62 12.15 -11.73
N MET A 201 -11.78 11.53 -11.92
CA MET A 201 -12.63 11.05 -10.84
C MET A 201 -12.79 9.54 -10.96
N LYS A 202 -12.78 8.82 -9.84
CA LYS A 202 -13.01 7.38 -9.83
C LYS A 202 -14.01 6.98 -8.78
N LEU A 203 -14.92 6.10 -9.14
CA LEU A 203 -15.59 5.23 -8.20
C LEU A 203 -14.73 3.98 -8.02
N PHE A 204 -14.40 3.61 -6.78
CA PHE A 204 -13.52 2.48 -6.51
C PHE A 204 -14.06 1.57 -5.40
N ALA A 205 -13.59 0.33 -5.42
CA ALA A 205 -13.66 -0.61 -4.32
C ALA A 205 -12.29 -1.30 -4.16
N GLN A 206 -11.82 -1.50 -2.94
CA GLN A 206 -10.52 -2.11 -2.68
C GLN A 206 -10.46 -2.89 -1.38
N LEU A 207 -9.48 -3.80 -1.32
CA LEU A 207 -8.97 -4.40 -0.08
C LEU A 207 -7.83 -3.51 0.44
N ASP A 208 -7.88 -3.15 1.73
CA ASP A 208 -6.83 -2.39 2.42
C ASP A 208 -6.61 -2.95 3.82
N GLY A 209 -5.56 -2.49 4.50
CA GLY A 209 -5.26 -2.95 5.85
C GLY A 209 -3.83 -2.73 6.28
N PHE A 210 -3.57 -3.15 7.51
CA PHE A 210 -2.21 -3.32 8.02
C PHE A 210 -2.15 -4.50 8.99
N THR A 211 -0.96 -5.05 9.13
CA THR A 211 -0.62 -5.91 10.26
C THR A 211 0.68 -5.36 10.82
N SER A 212 0.87 -5.46 12.13
CA SER A 212 2.15 -5.20 12.76
C SER A 212 2.38 -6.17 13.90
N ASN A 213 3.65 -6.50 14.14
CA ASN A 213 4.06 -7.21 15.33
C ASN A 213 3.97 -6.27 16.55
N VAL A 214 3.63 -6.83 17.70
CA VAL A 214 3.52 -6.17 19.00
C VAL A 214 4.70 -6.63 19.83
N GLN A 215 5.79 -5.86 19.84
CA GLN A 215 7.01 -6.29 20.48
C GLN A 215 6.85 -6.40 22.00
N ASN A 216 7.35 -7.52 22.56
CA ASN A 216 7.15 -8.00 23.94
C ASN A 216 5.74 -8.52 24.26
N GLY A 217 4.86 -8.55 23.25
CA GLY A 217 3.48 -8.95 23.40
C GLY A 217 2.65 -7.95 24.21
N ALA A 218 1.33 -7.98 24.00
CA ALA A 218 0.37 -7.30 24.85
C ALA A 218 -0.46 -8.31 25.62
N LEU A 219 -0.43 -8.24 26.96
CA LEU A 219 -1.26 -9.09 27.80
C LEU A 219 -2.72 -8.68 27.64
N VAL A 220 -3.56 -9.64 27.26
CA VAL A 220 -4.99 -9.50 27.04
C VAL A 220 -5.70 -10.48 27.98
N ASN A 221 -6.68 -9.98 28.75
CA ASN A 221 -7.49 -10.80 29.67
C ASN A 221 -6.67 -11.60 30.70
N ASP A 222 -5.55 -11.05 31.17
CA ASP A 222 -4.64 -11.60 32.19
C ASP A 222 -3.92 -12.94 31.87
N THR A 223 -4.29 -13.65 30.80
CA THR A 223 -3.67 -14.95 30.43
C THR A 223 -3.05 -14.98 29.05
N ASP A 224 -3.63 -14.27 28.08
CA ASP A 224 -3.27 -14.43 26.68
C ASP A 224 -2.36 -13.29 26.23
N VAL A 225 -1.35 -13.59 25.42
CA VAL A 225 -0.39 -12.58 24.93
C VAL A 225 -0.60 -12.36 23.44
N ALA A 226 -1.02 -11.15 23.09
CA ALA A 226 -1.14 -10.71 21.71
C ALA A 226 0.21 -10.30 21.15
N GLU A 227 0.66 -11.02 20.12
CA GLU A 227 1.93 -10.80 19.43
C GLU A 227 1.75 -10.05 18.11
N LEU A 228 0.53 -10.04 17.54
CA LEU A 228 0.21 -9.28 16.35
C LEU A 228 -1.07 -8.47 16.50
N ILE A 229 -1.08 -7.31 15.86
CA ILE A 229 -2.30 -6.57 15.56
C ILE A 229 -2.57 -6.63 14.06
N ASN A 230 -3.83 -6.89 13.70
CA ASN A 230 -4.25 -7.09 12.32
C ASN A 230 -5.54 -6.32 12.04
N MET A 231 -5.46 -5.34 11.14
CA MET A 231 -6.60 -4.60 10.61
C MET A 231 -6.82 -4.96 9.14
N SER A 232 -8.00 -5.50 8.82
CA SER A 232 -8.42 -5.80 7.45
C SER A 232 -9.62 -4.95 7.05
N LEU A 233 -9.60 -4.39 5.84
CA LEU A 233 -10.67 -3.53 5.32
C LEU A 233 -11.12 -3.93 3.93
N ILE A 234 -12.43 -3.83 3.71
CA ILE A 234 -13.05 -3.76 2.40
C ILE A 234 -13.78 -2.42 2.33
N ASN A 235 -13.34 -1.54 1.44
CA ASN A 235 -13.92 -0.21 1.33
C ASN A 235 -14.13 0.22 -0.13
N GLY A 236 -14.97 1.23 -0.32
CA GLY A 236 -15.20 1.82 -1.62
C GLY A 236 -15.80 3.21 -1.53
N GLY A 237 -15.61 3.99 -2.58
CA GLY A 237 -16.02 5.38 -2.61
C GLY A 237 -15.41 6.15 -3.76
N LEU A 238 -15.19 7.44 -3.53
CA LEU A 238 -14.74 8.37 -4.55
C LEU A 238 -13.25 8.69 -4.39
N GLN A 239 -12.54 8.68 -5.51
CA GLN A 239 -11.16 9.10 -5.62
C GLN A 239 -11.06 10.22 -6.65
N TYR A 240 -10.50 11.35 -6.25
CA TYR A 240 -10.13 12.43 -7.13
C TYR A 240 -8.61 12.42 -7.37
N GLU A 241 -8.17 12.51 -8.62
CA GLU A 241 -6.76 12.64 -8.99
C GLU A 241 -6.52 13.97 -9.69
N TYR A 242 -5.56 14.73 -9.19
CA TYR A 242 -5.05 15.95 -9.80
C TYR A 242 -3.61 15.75 -10.26
N HIS A 243 -3.37 15.88 -11.56
CA HIS A 243 -2.05 15.76 -12.17
C HIS A 243 -1.47 17.16 -12.36
N PHE A 244 -0.51 17.52 -11.50
CA PHE A 244 0.25 18.77 -11.66
C PHE A 244 1.11 18.72 -12.93
N THR A 245 1.73 17.56 -13.15
CA THR A 245 2.52 17.23 -14.34
C THR A 245 2.26 15.78 -14.74
N ASN A 246 2.89 15.31 -15.82
CA ASN A 246 2.86 13.88 -16.17
C ASN A 246 3.48 12.98 -15.10
N HIS A 247 4.37 13.52 -14.27
CA HIS A 247 5.12 12.78 -13.27
C HIS A 247 4.65 13.04 -11.83
N PHE A 248 3.97 14.16 -11.56
CA PHE A 248 3.59 14.56 -10.21
C PHE A 248 2.07 14.68 -10.07
N GLN A 249 1.49 13.95 -9.12
CA GLN A 249 0.04 13.89 -8.92
C GLN A 249 -0.36 13.80 -7.44
N LEU A 250 -1.52 14.36 -7.12
CA LEU A 250 -2.22 14.23 -5.85
C LEU A 250 -3.48 13.37 -6.03
N ASP A 251 -3.66 12.37 -5.18
CA ASP A 251 -4.88 11.60 -5.06
C ASP A 251 -5.56 11.92 -3.72
N LEU A 252 -6.86 12.22 -3.75
CA LEU A 252 -7.70 12.36 -2.57
C LEU A 252 -8.80 11.29 -2.61
N ARG A 253 -9.06 10.61 -1.50
CA ARG A 253 -10.08 9.56 -1.38
C ARG A 253 -10.98 9.80 -0.19
N ALA A 254 -12.27 9.62 -0.42
CA ALA A 254 -13.28 9.49 0.61
C ALA A 254 -14.08 8.22 0.33
N ALA A 255 -14.17 7.34 1.32
CA ALA A 255 -14.77 6.03 1.15
C ALA A 255 -15.57 5.59 2.38
N TYR A 256 -16.47 4.64 2.11
CA TYR A 256 -17.23 3.90 3.10
C TYR A 256 -16.54 2.55 3.37
N ASN A 257 -16.32 2.21 4.63
CA ASN A 257 -15.83 0.89 5.03
C ASN A 257 -17.01 -0.10 5.11
N PHE A 258 -17.12 -0.97 4.11
CA PHE A 258 -18.14 -2.03 4.08
C PHE A 258 -17.84 -3.11 5.13
N SER A 259 -16.55 -3.45 5.26
CA SER A 259 -16.04 -4.36 6.28
C SER A 259 -14.77 -3.78 6.87
N LEU A 260 -14.68 -3.82 8.20
CA LEU A 260 -13.56 -3.36 9.00
C LEU A 260 -13.44 -4.32 10.18
N SER A 261 -12.28 -4.95 10.33
CA SER A 261 -12.01 -5.91 11.38
C SER A 261 -10.66 -5.59 12.00
N ASN A 262 -10.64 -5.45 13.33
CA ASN A 262 -9.44 -5.25 14.12
C ASN A 262 -9.25 -6.41 15.09
N LYS A 263 -8.14 -7.12 14.96
CA LYS A 263 -7.88 -8.33 15.73
C LYS A 263 -6.50 -8.28 16.37
N LEU A 264 -6.45 -8.72 17.63
CA LEU A 264 -5.24 -9.10 18.34
C LEU A 264 -5.06 -10.61 18.21
N LYS A 265 -3.83 -11.05 17.91
CA LYS A 265 -3.54 -12.44 17.60
C LYS A 265 -2.31 -12.95 18.33
N ASP A 266 -2.26 -14.26 18.58
CA ASP A 266 -1.08 -14.96 19.08
C ASP A 266 -0.05 -15.20 17.95
N GLY A 267 1.11 -15.76 18.30
CA GLY A 267 2.17 -16.13 17.34
C GLY A 267 1.75 -17.20 16.32
N ASP A 268 0.72 -17.99 16.63
CA ASP A 268 0.11 -18.98 15.73
C ASP A 268 -0.99 -18.39 14.83
N ASN A 269 -1.18 -17.07 14.87
CA ASN A 269 -2.17 -16.30 14.10
C ASN A 269 -3.65 -16.66 14.44
N ASN A 270 -3.89 -17.25 15.61
CA ASN A 270 -5.23 -17.39 16.19
C ASN A 270 -5.69 -16.04 16.74
N THR A 271 -6.99 -15.78 16.69
CA THR A 271 -7.55 -14.53 17.21
C THR A 271 -7.78 -14.66 18.71
N ILE A 272 -7.10 -13.83 19.50
CA ILE A 272 -7.28 -13.74 20.95
C ILE A 272 -8.41 -12.76 21.27
N PHE A 273 -8.41 -11.60 20.61
CA PHE A 273 -9.36 -10.53 20.89
C PHE A 273 -9.74 -9.77 19.61
N THR A 274 -10.98 -9.32 19.55
CA THR A 274 -11.49 -8.48 18.46
C THR A 274 -11.87 -7.12 19.04
N ILE A 275 -11.22 -6.07 18.56
CA ILE A 275 -11.51 -4.68 18.97
C ILE A 275 -12.72 -4.21 18.19
N ASP A 276 -13.75 -3.72 18.89
CA ASP A 276 -14.95 -3.22 18.22
C ASP A 276 -14.62 -1.99 17.37
N ASN A 277 -15.04 -2.05 16.11
CA ASN A 277 -14.76 -1.01 15.14
C ASN A 277 -15.83 -0.95 14.05
N ASP A 278 -16.84 -0.11 14.29
CA ASP A 278 -17.90 0.20 13.34
C ASP A 278 -17.59 1.43 12.46
N SER A 279 -16.32 1.82 12.33
CA SER A 279 -16.00 3.08 11.67
C SER A 279 -16.26 2.98 10.18
N ARG A 280 -17.28 3.71 9.74
CA ARG A 280 -17.72 3.67 8.35
C ARG A 280 -16.98 4.65 7.45
N SER A 281 -16.19 5.57 7.99
CA SER A 281 -15.52 6.60 7.19
C SER A 281 -14.06 6.25 6.93
N TYR A 282 -13.59 6.53 5.72
CA TYR A 282 -12.19 6.38 5.34
C TYR A 282 -11.76 7.58 4.50
N LEU A 283 -10.67 8.22 4.90
CA LEU A 283 -10.07 9.35 4.21
C LEU A 283 -8.61 9.03 3.88
N ARG A 284 -8.17 9.39 2.68
CA ARG A 284 -6.77 9.21 2.28
C ARG A 284 -6.30 10.27 1.31
N ALA A 285 -5.10 10.79 1.55
CA ALA A 285 -4.41 11.71 0.67
C ALA A 285 -3.07 11.11 0.27
N VAL A 286 -2.77 11.09 -1.03
CA VAL A 286 -1.52 10.53 -1.56
C VAL A 286 -0.88 11.51 -2.52
N LEU A 287 0.33 11.94 -2.22
CA LEU A 287 1.17 12.67 -3.14
C LEU A 287 2.20 11.70 -3.74
N LYS A 288 2.27 11.59 -5.05
CA LYS A 288 3.19 10.63 -5.70
C LYS A 288 3.89 11.19 -6.93
N PHE A 289 5.11 10.71 -7.10
CA PHE A 289 5.99 10.97 -8.23
C PHE A 289 6.20 9.67 -9.01
N LYS A 290 5.95 9.69 -10.32
CA LYS A 290 6.04 8.55 -11.24
C LYS A 290 6.92 8.87 -12.45
N ILE A 291 7.58 7.86 -13.02
CA ILE A 291 8.24 7.95 -14.33
C ILE A 291 7.21 7.78 -15.43
#